data_AF-A0A7V3NCV2-F1
#
_entry.id   AF-A0A7V3NCV2-F1
#
_cell.length_a   1.000
_cell.length_b   1.000
_cell.length_c   1.000
_cell.angle_alpha   90.00
_cell.angle_beta   90.00
_cell.angle_gamma   90.00
#
_symmetry.space_group_name_H-M   'P 1'
#
loop_
_entity.id
_entity.type
_entity.pdbx_description
1 polymer ?
#
loop_
_entity_poly.entity_id
_entity_poly.type
_entity_poly.pdbx_seq_one_letter_code
_entity_poly.pdbx_strand_id
1 'polypeptide(L)'
;MPTEADARIVIDQLLREAGRDITNKAQVSTEEPAADGRADYLLKNSRAQPLAVIEAKRFAVDPYSAKEQAKAYAVSLGVPFVLLSNGQEHYF
;
A
#
# COMPACT_ATOMS: atom_id res chain seq x y z
N MET A 1 -5.45 -18.63 12.32
CA MET A 1 -5.96 -17.27 12.00
C MET A 1 -5.23 -16.77 10.77
N PRO A 2 -5.92 -16.10 9.82
CA PRO A 2 -5.26 -15.51 8.67
C PRO A 2 -4.22 -14.47 9.08
N THR A 3 -3.11 -14.46 8.36
CA THR A 3 -1.98 -13.56 8.55
C THR A 3 -2.15 -12.30 7.69
N GLU A 4 -1.22 -11.35 7.86
CA GLU A 4 -1.20 -10.17 6.99
C GLU A 4 -0.75 -10.54 5.57
N ALA A 5 0.12 -11.55 5.45
CA ALA A 5 0.51 -12.10 4.15
C ALA A 5 -0.70 -12.64 3.38
N ASP A 6 -1.66 -13.30 4.06
CA ASP A 6 -2.90 -13.76 3.41
C ASP A 6 -3.75 -12.61 2.87
N ALA A 7 -3.82 -11.49 3.62
CA ALA A 7 -4.48 -10.26 3.14
C ALA A 7 -3.74 -9.64 1.96
N ARG A 8 -2.41 -9.63 2.00
CA ARG A 8 -1.56 -9.11 0.94
C ARG A 8 -1.70 -9.90 -0.36
N ILE A 9 -1.99 -11.21 -0.33
CA ILE A 9 -2.32 -11.99 -1.54
C ILE A 9 -3.54 -11.41 -2.27
N VAL A 10 -4.57 -11.01 -1.53
CA VAL A 10 -5.78 -10.40 -2.11
C VAL A 10 -5.47 -9.01 -2.66
N ILE A 11 -4.70 -8.21 -1.91
CA ILE A 11 -4.27 -6.88 -2.36
C ILE A 11 -3.44 -6.97 -3.65
N ASP A 12 -2.52 -7.93 -3.73
CA ASP A 12 -1.71 -8.20 -4.93
C ASP A 12 -2.59 -8.54 -6.13
N GLN A 13 -3.63 -9.35 -5.93
CA GLN A 13 -4.59 -9.69 -6.97
C GLN A 13 -5.38 -8.46 -7.44
N LEU A 14 -5.87 -7.64 -6.52
CA LEU A 14 -6.58 -6.38 -6.83
C LEU A 14 -5.68 -5.39 -7.58
N LEU A 15 -4.40 -5.30 -7.22
CA LEU A 15 -3.43 -4.47 -7.94
C LEU A 15 -3.24 -4.95 -9.38
N ARG A 16 -3.12 -6.26 -9.59
CA ARG A 16 -3.02 -6.85 -10.95
C ARG A 16 -4.27 -6.59 -11.78
N GLU A 17 -5.45 -6.75 -11.17
CA GLU A 17 -6.75 -6.45 -11.82
C GLU A 17 -6.87 -4.97 -12.20
N ALA A 18 -6.31 -4.08 -11.38
CA ALA A 18 -6.18 -2.65 -11.68
C ALA A 18 -5.05 -2.33 -12.70
N GLY A 19 -4.45 -3.35 -13.32
CA GLY A 19 -3.41 -3.20 -14.34
C GLY A 19 -2.03 -2.84 -13.79
N ARG A 20 -1.78 -3.01 -12.48
CA ARG A 20 -0.47 -2.79 -11.87
C ARG A 20 0.33 -4.08 -11.82
N ASP A 21 1.55 -4.04 -12.33
CA ASP A 21 2.49 -5.16 -12.19
C ASP A 21 3.32 -5.01 -10.91
N ILE A 22 2.98 -5.80 -9.89
CA ILE A 22 3.66 -5.80 -8.58
C ILE A 22 5.11 -6.29 -8.64
N THR A 23 5.48 -7.04 -9.70
CA THR A 23 6.85 -7.52 -9.91
C THR A 23 7.73 -6.46 -10.56
N ASN A 24 7.11 -5.46 -11.20
CA ASN A 24 7.79 -4.33 -11.79
C ASN A 24 7.98 -3.18 -10.77
N LYS A 25 9.19 -3.07 -10.22
CA LYS A 25 9.55 -2.03 -9.23
C LYS A 25 9.48 -0.58 -9.76
N ALA A 26 9.39 -0.39 -11.07
CA ALA A 26 9.11 0.94 -11.65
C ALA A 26 7.64 1.35 -11.51
N GLN A 27 6.72 0.38 -11.36
CA GLN A 27 5.30 0.63 -11.12
C GLN A 27 4.91 0.50 -9.64
N VAL A 28 5.43 -0.52 -8.95
CA VAL A 28 5.10 -0.82 -7.56
C VAL A 28 6.36 -1.20 -6.80
N SER A 29 6.75 -0.37 -5.84
CA SER A 29 7.69 -0.80 -4.81
C SER A 29 6.93 -1.50 -3.68
N THR A 30 7.46 -2.61 -3.18
CA THR A 30 6.89 -3.30 -2.01
C THR A 30 7.82 -3.09 -0.83
N GLU A 31 7.25 -2.87 0.35
CA GLU A 31 7.98 -2.65 1.59
C GLU A 31 9.04 -1.53 1.46
N GLU A 32 8.64 -0.39 0.91
CA GLU A 32 9.53 0.74 0.60
C GLU A 32 9.96 1.44 1.91
N PRO A 33 11.26 1.66 2.14
CA PRO A 33 11.75 2.39 3.31
C PRO A 33 11.26 3.84 3.35
N ALA A 34 10.85 4.29 4.53
CA ALA A 34 10.57 5.67 4.88
C ALA A 34 11.33 6.05 6.16
N ALA A 35 11.36 7.34 6.49
CA ALA A 35 12.15 7.87 7.61
C ALA A 35 11.91 7.13 8.94
N ASP A 36 10.66 6.74 9.23
CA ASP A 36 10.24 6.09 10.48
C ASP A 36 9.45 4.79 10.25
N GLY A 37 9.72 4.05 9.16
CA GLY A 37 9.05 2.77 8.88
C GLY A 37 9.16 2.28 7.44
N ARG A 38 8.26 1.38 7.03
CA ARG A 38 8.14 0.90 5.65
C ARG A 38 6.69 0.96 5.22
N ALA A 39 6.42 1.48 4.04
CA ALA A 39 5.10 1.36 3.41
C ALA A 39 4.98 0.00 2.73
N ASP A 40 3.87 -0.71 2.92
CA ASP A 40 3.70 -2.04 2.31
C ASP A 40 3.76 -1.98 0.79
N TYR A 41 3.16 -0.96 0.20
CA TYR A 41 3.25 -0.67 -1.23
C TYR A 41 3.42 0.82 -1.48
N LEU A 42 4.26 1.14 -2.47
CA LEU A 42 4.35 2.45 -3.07
C LEU A 42 4.05 2.33 -4.56
N LEU A 43 2.89 2.84 -4.97
CA LEU A 43 2.48 2.94 -6.36
C LEU A 43 3.16 4.14 -7.02
N LYS A 44 3.63 3.93 -8.24
CA LYS A 44 4.28 4.94 -9.07
C LYS A 44 3.47 5.23 -10.33
N ASN A 45 3.63 6.44 -10.86
CA ASN A 45 3.05 6.83 -12.14
C ASN A 45 3.92 6.33 -13.31
N SER A 46 3.52 6.64 -14.55
CA SER A 46 4.25 6.24 -15.77
C SER A 46 5.66 6.82 -15.90
N ARG A 47 5.99 7.85 -15.10
CA ARG A 47 7.33 8.44 -14.99
C ARG A 47 8.14 7.88 -13.82
N ALA A 48 7.69 6.77 -13.23
CA ALA A 48 8.26 6.14 -12.03
C ALA A 48 8.28 7.06 -10.79
N GLN A 49 7.45 8.12 -10.77
CA GLN A 49 7.35 9.00 -9.61
C GLN A 49 6.34 8.46 -8.59
N PRO A 50 6.60 8.59 -7.29
CA PRO A 50 5.67 8.21 -6.23
C PRO A 50 4.29 8.84 -6.42
N LEU A 51 3.22 8.04 -6.33
CA LEU A 51 1.84 8.48 -6.56
C LEU A 51 0.92 8.15 -5.39
N ALA A 52 1.00 6.94 -4.84
CA ALA A 52 0.19 6.54 -3.68
C ALA A 52 0.94 5.56 -2.80
N VAL A 53 0.75 5.64 -1.49
CA VAL A 53 1.14 4.57 -0.55
C VAL A 53 -0.07 3.70 -0.25
N ILE A 54 0.13 2.40 -0.08
CA ILE A 54 -0.88 1.49 0.44
C ILE A 54 -0.34 0.88 1.72
N GLU A 55 -1.13 0.97 2.78
CA GLU A 55 -0.87 0.30 4.05
C GLU A 55 -1.80 -0.90 4.18
N ALA A 56 -1.21 -2.07 4.37
CA ALA A 56 -1.93 -3.33 4.52
C ALA A 56 -2.17 -3.66 6.00
N LYS A 57 -3.28 -4.33 6.27
CA LYS A 57 -3.57 -4.95 7.56
C LYS A 57 -4.13 -6.36 7.35
N ARG A 58 -4.12 -7.15 8.42
CA ARG A 58 -4.79 -8.45 8.47
C ARG A 58 -6.30 -8.29 8.24
N PHE A 59 -6.95 -9.29 7.64
CA PHE A 59 -8.41 -9.28 7.40
C PHE A 59 -9.26 -8.88 8.61
N ALA A 60 -8.89 -9.34 9.81
CA ALA A 60 -9.64 -9.07 11.04
C ALA A 60 -9.40 -7.67 11.65
N VAL A 61 -8.57 -6.84 11.02
CA VAL A 61 -8.21 -5.50 11.50
C VAL A 61 -8.83 -4.46 10.57
N ASP A 62 -9.49 -3.47 11.17
CA ASP A 62 -9.96 -2.28 10.45
C ASP A 62 -8.76 -1.52 9.85
N PRO A 63 -8.65 -1.40 8.52
CA PRO A 63 -7.55 -0.70 7.87
C PRO A 63 -7.46 0.77 8.27
N TYR A 64 -8.58 1.40 8.62
CA TYR A 64 -8.64 2.81 8.99
C TYR A 64 -7.83 3.11 10.26
N SER A 65 -7.59 2.11 11.11
CA SER A 65 -6.70 2.21 12.27
C SER A 65 -5.28 2.68 11.92
N ALA A 66 -4.83 2.48 10.67
CA ALA A 66 -3.49 2.86 10.22
C ALA A 66 -3.41 4.26 9.58
N LYS A 67 -4.51 5.02 9.57
CA LYS A 67 -4.62 6.30 8.86
C LYS A 67 -3.53 7.31 9.20
N GLU A 68 -3.30 7.57 10.49
CA GLU A 68 -2.33 8.60 10.91
C GLU A 68 -0.90 8.20 10.53
N GLN A 69 -0.56 6.92 10.68
CA GLN A 69 0.73 6.37 10.27
C GLN A 69 0.93 6.47 8.75
N ALA A 70 -0.05 6.00 7.96
CA ALA A 70 0.02 6.03 6.51
C ALA A 70 0.08 7.46 5.96
N LYS A 71 -0.64 8.41 6.59
CA LYS A 71 -0.57 9.83 6.27
C LYS A 71 0.82 10.41 6.55
N ALA A 72 1.41 10.12 7.71
CA ALA A 72 2.77 10.57 8.03
C ALA A 72 3.78 10.07 6.98
N TYR A 73 3.65 8.81 6.55
CA TYR A 73 4.48 8.25 5.49
C TYR A 73 4.30 8.94 4.15
N ALA A 74 3.05 9.13 3.70
CA ALA A 74 2.77 9.85 2.46
C ALA A 74 3.39 11.26 2.46
N VAL A 75 3.28 11.99 3.56
CA VAL A 75 3.91 13.31 3.73
C VAL A 75 5.44 13.21 3.62
N SER A 76 6.08 12.25 4.31
CA SER A 76 7.53 12.09 4.28
C SER A 76 8.08 11.73 2.89
N LEU A 77 7.30 11.00 2.10
CA LEU A 77 7.68 10.54 0.75
C LEU A 77 7.23 11.52 -0.35
N GLY A 78 6.54 12.63 0.00
CA GLY A 78 5.99 13.57 -0.98
C GLY A 78 4.90 12.95 -1.86
N VAL A 79 4.18 11.96 -1.33
CA VAL A 79 3.17 11.18 -2.03
C VAL A 79 1.79 11.80 -1.81
N PRO A 80 1.00 12.06 -2.87
CA PRO A 80 -0.27 12.78 -2.75
C PRO A 80 -1.43 11.93 -2.23
N PHE A 81 -1.34 10.60 -2.29
CA PHE A 81 -2.47 9.71 -1.97
C PHE A 81 -2.09 8.61 -0.97
N VAL A 82 -3.06 8.23 -0.13
CA VAL A 82 -2.97 7.12 0.82
C VAL A 82 -4.12 6.17 0.53
N LEU A 83 -3.84 4.87 0.50
CA LEU A 83 -4.85 3.83 0.54
C LEU A 83 -4.61 2.94 1.77
N LEU A 84 -5.69 2.54 2.42
CA LEU A 84 -5.66 1.60 3.54
C LEU A 84 -6.46 0.37 3.13
N SER A 85 -5.90 -0.82 3.35
CA SER A 85 -6.55 -2.05 2.91
C SER A 85 -6.29 -3.22 3.84
N ASN A 86 -7.29 -4.07 4.07
CA ASN A 86 -7.12 -5.40 4.64
C ASN A 86 -7.43 -6.51 3.62
N GLY A 87 -7.58 -6.16 2.35
CA GLY A 87 -7.98 -7.08 1.28
C GLY A 87 -9.49 -7.25 1.11
N GLN A 88 -10.33 -6.76 2.04
CA GLN A 88 -11.79 -6.80 1.94
C GLN A 88 -12.39 -5.39 1.98
N GLU A 89 -11.90 -4.56 2.89
CA GLU A 89 -12.25 -3.16 3.05
C GLU A 89 -11.10 -2.30 2.55
N HIS A 90 -11.46 -1.20 1.88
CA HIS A 90 -10.53 -0.28 1.25
C HIS A 90 -10.96 1.16 1.52
N TYR A 91 -10.01 1.98 1.99
CA TYR A 91 -10.22 3.41 2.21
C TYR A 91 -9.24 4.22 1.36
N PHE A 92 -9.71 5.38 0.89
CA PHE A 92 -8.96 6.39 0.14
C PHE A 92 -9.12 7.76 0.82
#